data_AF-A0A3D6CKV7-F1
#
_entry.id   AF-A0A3D6CKV7-F1
#
_cell.length_a   1.000
_cell.length_b   1.000
_cell.length_c   1.000
_cell.angle_alpha   90.00
_cell.angle_beta   90.00
_cell.angle_gamma   90.00
#
_symmetry.space_group_name_H-M   'P 1'
#
loop_
_entity.id
_entity.type
_entity.pdbx_description
1 polymer ?
#
loop_
_entity_poly.entity_id
_entity_poly.type
_entity_poly.pdbx_seq_one_letter_code
_entity_poly.pdbx_strand_id
1 'polypeptide(L)'
;MNTAVLSEKKTAMKTIISDLKQLTKVGLSLSVVFSSVAGYLLAADTINYFTLFLLALGGFFMVAASNAFNQIIEKDTDAIMKRTQ
;
A
#
# COMPACT_ATOMS: atom_id res chain seq x y z
N MET A 1 12.16 -34.64 7.07
CA MET A 1 11.73 -33.33 7.60
C MET A 1 10.72 -32.70 6.64
N ASN A 2 9.46 -33.04 6.89
CA ASN A 2 8.15 -32.45 6.57
C ASN A 2 8.03 -31.39 5.46
N THR A 3 7.84 -31.86 4.23
CA THR A 3 7.29 -31.08 3.10
C THR A 3 5.93 -30.43 3.42
N ALA A 4 5.13 -31.04 4.30
CA ALA A 4 3.87 -30.48 4.80
C ALA A 4 4.06 -29.16 5.57
N VAL A 5 5.07 -29.08 6.46
CA VAL A 5 5.36 -27.87 7.25
C VAL A 5 5.87 -26.73 6.36
N LEU A 6 6.65 -27.05 5.32
CA LEU A 6 7.10 -26.09 4.33
C LEU A 6 5.94 -25.54 3.48
N SER A 7 4.96 -26.38 3.16
CA SER A 7 3.74 -26.01 2.42
C SER A 7 2.84 -25.07 3.23
N GLU A 8 2.62 -25.37 4.52
CA GLU A 8 1.83 -24.51 5.42
C GLU A 8 2.46 -23.12 5.59
N LYS A 9 3.78 -23.06 5.80
CA LYS A 9 4.51 -21.77 5.91
C LYS A 9 4.41 -20.94 4.63
N LYS A 10 4.45 -21.58 3.46
CA LYS A 10 4.31 -20.92 2.16
C LYS A 10 2.91 -20.34 1.96
N THR A 11 1.87 -21.07 2.39
CA THR A 11 0.48 -20.61 2.38
C THR A 11 0.28 -19.44 3.34
N ALA A 12 0.77 -19.51 4.57
CA ALA A 12 0.69 -18.42 5.54
C ALA A 12 1.38 -17.13 5.03
N MET A 13 2.57 -17.26 4.46
CA MET A 13 3.29 -16.10 3.88
C MET A 13 2.51 -15.48 2.70
N LYS A 14 1.90 -16.31 1.85
CA LYS A 14 1.08 -15.84 0.74
C LYS A 14 -0.13 -15.04 1.24
N THR A 15 -0.78 -15.51 2.31
CA THR A 15 -1.89 -14.81 2.95
C THR A 15 -1.45 -13.46 3.52
N ILE A 16 -0.37 -13.41 4.30
CA ILE A 16 0.15 -12.16 4.87
C ILE A 16 0.46 -11.12 3.79
N ILE A 17 1.09 -11.53 2.68
CA ILE A 17 1.40 -10.62 1.57
C ILE A 17 0.11 -10.13 0.89
N SER A 18 -0.89 -11.01 0.73
CA SER A 18 -2.17 -10.64 0.14
C SER A 18 -2.92 -9.64 1.02
N ASP A 19 -3.00 -9.91 2.31
CA ASP A 19 -3.68 -9.06 3.29
C ASP A 19 -2.99 -7.70 3.38
N LEU A 20 -1.65 -7.69 3.40
CA LEU A 20 -0.88 -6.45 3.39
C LEU A 20 -1.18 -5.63 2.14
N LYS A 21 -1.20 -6.25 0.95
CA LYS A 21 -1.54 -5.54 -0.30
C LYS A 21 -2.94 -4.93 -0.28
N GLN A 22 -3.90 -5.64 0.30
CA GLN A 22 -5.28 -5.18 0.43
C GLN A 22 -5.40 -4.04 1.44
N LEU A 23 -4.75 -4.18 2.59
CA LEU A 23 -4.72 -3.17 3.66
C LEU A 23 -4.08 -1.87 3.17
N THR A 24 -2.93 -1.94 2.52
CA THR A 24 -2.21 -0.76 2.03
C THR A 24 -2.74 -0.20 0.71
N LYS A 25 -3.74 -0.86 0.10
CA LYS A 25 -4.33 -0.49 -1.20
C LYS A 25 -3.26 -0.15 -2.24
N VAL A 26 -2.37 -1.10 -2.53
CA VAL A 26 -1.15 -0.86 -3.34
C VAL A 26 -1.40 -0.18 -4.68
N GLY A 27 -2.50 -0.48 -5.37
CA GLY A 27 -2.86 0.19 -6.63
C GLY A 27 -3.09 1.69 -6.45
N LEU A 28 -3.88 2.08 -5.45
CA LEU A 28 -4.13 3.49 -5.12
C LEU A 28 -2.84 4.19 -4.68
N SER A 29 -2.06 3.57 -3.81
CA SER A 29 -0.78 4.11 -3.33
C SER A 29 0.20 4.37 -4.48
N LEU A 30 0.28 3.47 -5.45
CA LEU A 30 1.11 3.65 -6.65
C LEU A 30 0.59 4.77 -7.55
N SER A 31 -0.73 4.88 -7.75
CA SER A 31 -1.32 5.97 -8.54
C SER A 31 -1.01 7.35 -7.95
N VAL A 32 -1.08 7.49 -6.62
CA VAL A 32 -0.75 8.76 -5.95
C VAL A 32 0.73 9.08 -6.10
N VAL A 33 1.62 8.11 -5.82
CA VAL A 33 3.07 8.29 -5.98
C VAL A 33 3.43 8.67 -7.42
N PHE A 34 2.80 8.03 -8.41
CA PHE A 34 3.02 8.37 -9.82
C PHE A 34 2.69 9.84 -10.10
N SER A 35 1.52 10.32 -9.67
CA SER A 35 1.13 11.72 -9.84
C SER A 35 2.06 12.69 -9.11
N SER A 36 2.51 12.34 -7.89
CA SER A 36 3.47 13.17 -7.13
C SER A 36 4.84 13.25 -7.81
N VAL A 37 5.34 12.12 -8.31
CA VAL A 37 6.60 12.06 -9.07
C VAL A 37 6.49 12.87 -10.36
N ALA A 38 5.40 12.72 -11.12
CA ALA A 38 5.16 13.50 -12.33
C ALA A 38 5.11 15.01 -12.01
N GLY A 39 4.41 15.41 -10.94
CA GLY A 39 4.37 16.80 -10.48
C GLY A 39 5.75 17.36 -10.13
N TYR A 40 6.59 16.58 -9.44
CA TYR A 40 7.96 16.98 -9.14
C TYR A 40 8.80 17.18 -10.42
N LEU A 41 8.74 16.24 -11.36
CA LEU A 41 9.51 16.30 -12.60
C LEU A 41 9.08 17.44 -13.53
N LEU A 42 7.78 17.79 -13.52
CA LEU A 42 7.26 18.92 -14.30
C LEU A 42 7.67 20.28 -13.72
N ALA A 43 7.80 20.37 -12.39
CA ALA A 43 8.08 21.64 -11.70
C ALA A 43 9.57 21.91 -11.48
N ALA A 44 10.43 20.89 -11.55
CA ALA A 44 11.84 21.02 -11.19
C ALA A 44 12.70 21.54 -12.36
N ASP A 45 13.36 22.68 -12.16
CA ASP A 45 14.40 23.17 -13.09
C ASP A 45 15.65 22.27 -13.08
N THR A 46 15.94 21.64 -11.93
CA THR A 46 17.03 20.66 -11.78
C THR A 46 16.56 19.53 -10.87
N ILE A 47 16.72 18.29 -11.34
CA ILE A 47 16.24 17.10 -10.64
C ILE A 47 17.18 16.76 -9.48
N ASN A 48 16.66 16.77 -8.25
CA ASN A 48 17.33 16.19 -7.10
C ASN A 48 16.84 14.75 -6.88
N TYR A 49 17.67 13.78 -7.27
CA TYR A 49 17.33 12.36 -7.18
C TYR A 49 17.12 11.85 -5.75
N PHE A 50 17.80 12.44 -4.75
CA PHE A 50 17.59 12.08 -3.37
C PHE A 50 16.20 12.52 -2.89
N THR A 51 15.80 13.75 -3.22
CA THR A 51 14.43 14.24 -2.94
C THR A 51 13.39 13.41 -3.68
N LEU A 52 13.61 13.08 -4.95
CA LEU A 52 12.69 12.26 -5.74
C LEU A 52 12.51 10.86 -5.13
N PHE A 53 13.60 10.24 -4.66
CA PHE A 53 13.55 8.95 -3.96
C PHE A 53 12.76 9.05 -2.66
N LEU A 54 13.02 10.08 -1.83
CA LEU A 54 12.29 10.30 -0.59
C LEU A 54 10.81 10.60 -0.85
N LEU A 55 10.47 11.34 -1.90
CA LEU A 55 9.10 11.61 -2.32
C LEU A 55 8.37 10.31 -2.67
N ALA A 56 8.97 9.45 -3.48
CA ALA A 56 8.36 8.18 -3.87
C ALA A 56 8.19 7.23 -2.67
N LEU A 57 9.24 7.08 -1.86
CA LEU A 57 9.23 6.20 -0.70
C LEU A 57 8.28 6.70 0.39
N GLY A 58 8.39 7.97 0.77
CA GLY A 58 7.55 8.61 1.78
C GLY A 58 6.10 8.71 1.33
N GLY A 59 5.86 9.07 0.07
CA GLY A 59 4.52 9.12 -0.52
C GLY A 59 3.83 7.76 -0.48
N PHE A 60 4.52 6.68 -0.83
CA PHE A 60 3.96 5.33 -0.75
C PHE A 60 3.55 4.97 0.68
N PHE A 61 4.45 5.14 1.65
CA PHE A 61 4.17 4.78 3.04
C PHE A 61 3.11 5.67 3.69
N MET A 62 3.08 6.96 3.37
CA MET A 62 2.05 7.88 3.87
C MET A 62 0.67 7.47 3.38
N VAL A 63 0.51 7.17 2.08
CA VAL A 63 -0.79 6.73 1.53
C VAL A 63 -1.18 5.34 2.06
N ALA A 64 -0.22 4.42 2.19
CA ALA A 64 -0.45 3.09 2.77
C ALA A 64 -0.94 3.18 4.23
N ALA A 65 -0.29 4.02 5.05
CA ALA A 65 -0.69 4.25 6.43
C ALA A 65 -2.09 4.86 6.52
N SER A 66 -2.40 5.89 5.72
CA SER A 66 -3.72 6.51 5.69
C SER A 66 -4.83 5.53 5.31
N ASN A 67 -4.60 4.66 4.32
CA ASN A 67 -5.57 3.62 3.95
C ASN A 67 -5.78 2.59 5.07
N ALA A 68 -4.73 2.22 5.80
CA ALA A 68 -4.84 1.30 6.94
C ALA A 68 -5.60 1.96 8.10
N PHE A 69 -5.30 3.23 8.42
CA PHE A 69 -6.02 3.98 9.44
C PHE A 69 -7.51 4.13 9.11
N ASN A 70 -7.84 4.44 7.85
CA ASN A 70 -9.24 4.52 7.42
C ASN A 70 -9.97 3.20 7.65
N GLN A 71 -9.36 2.06 7.28
CA GLN A 71 -9.97 0.74 7.52
C GLN A 71 -10.17 0.41 9.00
N ILE A 72 -9.29 0.88 9.88
CA ILE A 72 -9.44 0.68 11.33
C ILE A 72 -10.62 1.50 11.87
N ILE A 73 -10.71 2.78 11.48
CA ILE A 73 -11.76 3.71 11.94
C ILE A 73 -13.13 3.28 11.39
N GLU A 74 -13.18 2.89 10.13
CA GLU A 74 -14.43 2.59 9.43
C GLU A 74 -14.91 1.14 9.62
N LYS A 75 -14.20 0.30 10.40
CA LYS A 75 -14.49 -1.15 10.51
C LYS A 75 -15.98 -1.49 10.68
N ASP A 76 -16.66 -0.87 11.64
CA ASP A 76 -18.06 -1.20 11.96
C ASP A 76 -19.03 -0.59 10.93
N THR A 77 -18.69 0.57 10.37
CA THR A 77 -19.48 1.23 9.31
C THR A 77 -19.34 0.49 7.98
N ASP A 78 -18.14 0.02 7.65
CA ASP A 78 -17.89 -0.76 6.46
C ASP A 78 -18.64 -2.10 6.51
N ALA A 79 -18.84 -2.69 7.69
CA ALA A 79 -19.58 -3.95 7.84
C ALA A 79 -21.05 -3.85 7.40
N ILE A 80 -21.67 -2.67 7.48
CA ILE A 80 -23.09 -2.47 7.14
C ILE A 80 -23.33 -1.96 5.71
N MET A 81 -22.29 -1.84 4.87
CA MET A 81 -22.45 -1.39 3.49
C MET A 81 -23.11 -2.46 2.60
N LYS A 82 -23.88 -2.03 1.60
CA LYS A 82 -24.49 -2.94 0.61
C LYS A 82 -23.48 -3.82 -0.13
N ARG A 83 -22.22 -3.39 -0.27
CA ARG A 83 -21.15 -4.16 -0.93
C ARG A 83 -20.52 -5.24 -0.05
N THR A 84 -20.79 -5.23 1.25
CA THR A 84 -20.28 -6.19 2.26
C THR A 84 -21.39 -6.99 2.93
N GLN A 85 -22.66 -6.68 2.63
CA GLN A 85 -23.83 -7.47 2.99
C GLN A 85 -24.00 -8.69 2.08
#